data_AF-A0A9W6BIQ9-F1
#
_entry.id   AF-A0A9W6BIQ9-F1
#
_cell.length_a   1.000
_cell.length_b   1.000
_cell.length_c   1.000
_cell.angle_alpha   90.00
_cell.angle_beta   90.00
_cell.angle_gamma   90.00
#
_symmetry.space_group_name_H-M   'P 1'
#
loop_
_entity.id
_entity.type
_entity.pdbx_description
1 polymer ?
#
loop_
_entity_poly.entity_id
_entity_poly.type
_entity_poly.pdbx_seq_one_letter_code
_entity_poly.pdbx_strand_id
1 'polypeptide(L)'
;MDKRTFKPPKKDKKNKDEFQPGTAVALDCNVDPAGVCTPTNPDNVTVIGDTPVALAPATFQRNLVMIMDYSACGLAPGLDDSTIRPIFLGPDGDGAGGVAQKYTQCSYGMFNLNATAFRTLNVPQNCSTAVTRDCSWWTISNGADTAAKAMLGEAVFSSFTHYAYILPPGLASRCFWAGLALLPGNQIWLQTSSYGVYRWATVMQEALHNYGLWHSWRNGIEYEDYSTAMGRGDACPNAAETSRMGWSSPAPGGDAIDSSVLTRPGAVLSFILPATYLTGNGNYLRVLPDWLPGYTNITLGKNLYIDFRVAQGADSGLSITYAPRVNVHEVNATMDNGFPTTYTYGDRRIEIIRTVLSQVQTNLTAYNLVLYGGSYVGTDNLKVHLCRYTSSPSECPPLYVVEDFPSPPPPSPSPPNPPPPPQSPSPPPSPPPPSPRPPPSPKPPKPPSPPPRPRPPPRPPLPPRKPPSPPKPPSPPPPSPAPV
;
A
#
# COMPACT_ATOMS: atom_id res chain seq x y z
N MET A 1 -20.87 -9.42 14.75
CA MET A 1 -20.79 -8.78 16.09
C MET A 1 -21.20 -7.33 15.95
N ASP A 2 -22.14 -6.87 16.77
CA ASP A 2 -22.30 -5.44 17.00
C ASP A 2 -21.09 -4.94 17.81
N LYS A 3 -20.17 -4.25 17.15
CA LYS A 3 -18.95 -3.72 17.78
C LYS A 3 -19.24 -2.63 18.82
N ARG A 4 -20.47 -2.10 18.89
CA ARG A 4 -20.84 -1.00 19.80
C ARG A 4 -21.10 -1.48 21.23
N THR A 5 -21.45 -2.75 21.42
CA THR A 5 -21.90 -3.27 22.72
C THR A 5 -20.98 -4.33 23.33
N PHE A 6 -20.21 -5.06 22.51
CA PHE A 6 -19.30 -6.09 23.00
C PHE A 6 -17.85 -5.57 23.17
N LYS A 7 -17.38 -5.54 24.42
CA LYS A 7 -15.95 -5.39 24.73
C LYS A 7 -15.37 -6.79 24.94
N PRO A 8 -14.51 -7.30 24.02
CA PRO A 8 -13.84 -8.57 24.27
C PRO A 8 -13.04 -8.48 25.58
N PRO A 9 -13.00 -9.57 26.36
CA PRO A 9 -12.17 -9.61 27.56
C PRO A 9 -10.72 -9.38 27.15
N LYS A 10 -9.95 -8.80 28.05
CA LYS A 10 -8.55 -8.50 27.77
C LYS A 10 -7.64 -9.73 27.85
N LYS A 11 -8.14 -10.85 28.37
CA LYS A 11 -7.35 -12.04 28.73
C LYS A 11 -8.07 -13.31 28.31
N ASP A 12 -7.31 -14.39 28.17
CA ASP A 12 -7.86 -15.71 27.87
C ASP A 12 -8.58 -16.34 29.07
N LYS A 13 -9.28 -17.47 28.85
CA LYS A 13 -9.94 -18.26 29.91
C LYS A 13 -9.00 -18.76 31.03
N LYS A 14 -7.68 -18.67 30.84
CA LYS A 14 -6.65 -19.04 31.82
C LYS A 14 -6.12 -17.83 32.58
N ASN A 15 -6.69 -16.64 32.34
CA ASN A 15 -6.32 -15.37 32.96
C ASN A 15 -4.86 -14.97 32.70
N LYS A 16 -4.25 -15.49 31.63
CA LYS A 16 -2.90 -15.10 31.19
C LYS A 16 -2.95 -13.77 30.42
N ASP A 17 -1.79 -13.13 30.32
CA ASP A 17 -1.46 -11.78 29.79
C ASP A 17 -2.48 -11.09 28.85
N GLU A 18 -2.48 -9.75 28.83
CA GLU A 18 -3.38 -9.01 27.94
C GLU A 18 -3.16 -9.40 26.46
N PHE A 19 -4.26 -9.65 25.73
CA PHE A 19 -4.22 -9.94 24.30
C PHE A 19 -3.49 -8.82 23.55
N GLN A 20 -2.49 -9.20 22.75
CA GLN A 20 -1.81 -8.24 21.88
C GLN A 20 -2.70 -7.91 20.68
N PRO A 21 -2.63 -6.68 20.13
CA PRO A 21 -3.26 -6.36 18.86
C PRO A 21 -2.91 -7.40 17.78
N GLY A 22 -3.91 -7.88 17.05
CA GLY A 22 -3.73 -8.94 16.04
C GLY A 22 -3.83 -10.36 16.58
N THR A 23 -4.07 -10.58 17.88
CA THR A 23 -4.32 -11.94 18.41
C THR A 23 -5.63 -12.51 17.84
N ALA A 24 -5.57 -13.65 17.15
CA ALA A 24 -6.75 -14.37 16.70
C ALA A 24 -7.36 -15.15 17.87
N VAL A 25 -8.65 -14.94 18.11
CA VAL A 25 -9.38 -15.60 19.19
C VAL A 25 -10.64 -16.29 18.67
N ALA A 26 -10.93 -17.46 19.21
CA ALA A 26 -12.20 -18.14 19.09
C ALA A 26 -13.13 -17.75 20.24
N LEU A 27 -14.40 -17.56 19.89
CA LEU A 27 -15.46 -17.09 20.76
C LEU A 27 -16.65 -18.03 20.55
N ASP A 28 -17.22 -18.56 21.62
CA ASP A 28 -18.50 -19.26 21.52
C ASP A 28 -19.61 -18.21 21.42
N CYS A 29 -20.46 -18.30 20.39
CA CYS A 29 -21.57 -17.37 20.24
C CYS A 29 -22.82 -18.01 19.66
N ASN A 30 -23.96 -17.43 20.03
CA ASN A 30 -25.24 -17.66 19.37
C ASN A 30 -25.33 -16.70 18.19
N VAL A 31 -25.46 -17.25 16.98
CA VAL A 31 -25.66 -16.46 15.76
C VAL A 31 -27.16 -16.32 15.54
N ASP A 32 -27.64 -15.08 15.46
CA ASP A 32 -29.05 -14.81 15.16
C ASP A 32 -29.37 -14.99 13.66
N PRO A 33 -30.66 -14.96 13.25
CA PRO A 33 -31.03 -15.08 11.84
C PRO A 33 -30.47 -13.99 10.91
N ALA A 34 -29.96 -12.88 11.46
CA ALA A 34 -29.30 -11.81 10.72
C ALA A 34 -27.77 -12.01 10.62
N GLY A 35 -27.24 -13.13 11.13
CA GLY A 35 -25.81 -13.42 11.14
C GLY A 35 -25.04 -12.71 12.24
N VAL A 36 -25.72 -12.09 13.21
CA VAL A 36 -25.07 -11.41 14.33
C VAL A 36 -24.71 -12.44 15.41
N CYS A 37 -23.42 -12.72 15.50
CA CYS A 37 -22.81 -13.50 16.58
C CYS A 37 -22.87 -12.71 17.92
N THR A 38 -23.61 -13.25 18.89
CA THR A 38 -23.70 -12.78 20.28
C THR A 38 -23.01 -13.78 21.21
N PRO A 39 -21.88 -13.43 21.86
CA PRO A 39 -21.12 -14.38 22.65
C PRO A 39 -21.94 -15.00 23.78
N THR A 40 -21.93 -16.33 23.89
CA THR A 40 -22.66 -17.08 24.93
C THR A 40 -22.05 -16.90 26.31
N ASN A 41 -20.74 -16.68 26.36
CA ASN A 41 -20.03 -16.28 27.56
C ASN A 41 -18.92 -15.27 27.17
N PRO A 42 -19.02 -14.00 27.59
CA PRO A 42 -18.04 -12.98 27.23
C PRO A 42 -16.63 -13.31 27.72
N ASP A 43 -16.47 -14.14 28.75
CA ASP A 43 -15.16 -14.53 29.32
C ASP A 43 -14.56 -15.79 28.67
N ASN A 44 -15.32 -16.51 27.83
CA ASN A 44 -14.85 -17.75 27.23
C ASN A 44 -14.20 -17.51 25.86
N VAL A 45 -13.01 -16.92 25.92
CA VAL A 45 -12.21 -16.60 24.72
C VAL A 45 -10.99 -17.51 24.69
N THR A 46 -10.83 -18.24 23.59
CA THR A 46 -9.69 -19.16 23.39
C THR A 46 -8.78 -18.60 22.30
N VAL A 47 -7.51 -18.36 22.61
CA VAL A 47 -6.51 -17.97 21.60
C VAL A 47 -6.30 -19.14 20.64
N ILE A 48 -6.41 -18.90 19.34
CA ILE A 48 -6.33 -19.93 18.29
C ILE A 48 -5.04 -19.88 17.45
N GLY A 49 -4.07 -19.05 17.83
CA GLY A 49 -2.75 -19.01 17.19
C GLY A 49 -1.70 -18.24 17.99
N ASP A 50 -0.44 -18.67 17.89
CA ASP A 50 0.72 -18.00 18.48
C ASP A 50 0.96 -16.61 17.87
N THR A 51 1.68 -15.78 18.61
CA THR A 51 2.04 -14.41 18.21
C THR A 51 2.71 -14.43 16.83
N PRO A 52 2.05 -13.87 15.79
CA PRO A 52 2.60 -13.79 14.45
C PRO A 52 3.90 -12.97 14.45
N VAL A 53 4.64 -13.04 13.34
CA VAL A 53 5.61 -12.00 12.95
C VAL A 53 5.04 -10.64 13.36
N ALA A 54 5.80 -9.87 14.14
CA ALA A 54 5.32 -8.60 14.68
C ALA A 54 4.78 -7.73 13.53
N LEU A 55 3.46 -7.61 13.49
CA LEU A 55 2.76 -6.84 12.48
C LEU A 55 3.18 -5.38 12.57
N ALA A 56 3.09 -4.66 11.45
CA ALA A 56 3.44 -3.25 11.42
C ALA A 56 2.62 -2.45 12.45
N PRO A 57 3.20 -1.42 13.09
CA PRO A 57 2.44 -0.57 14.01
C PRO A 57 1.30 0.12 13.25
N ALA A 58 0.17 0.28 13.93
CA ALA A 58 -0.99 0.94 13.34
C ALA A 58 -0.66 2.39 12.96
N THR A 59 -0.93 2.71 11.69
CA THR A 59 -0.77 4.05 11.11
C THR A 59 -2.13 4.75 11.08
N PHE A 60 -2.15 5.99 11.53
CA PHE A 60 -3.35 6.84 11.53
C PHE A 60 -3.11 8.10 10.69
N GLN A 61 -3.73 8.15 9.52
CA GLN A 61 -3.66 9.32 8.66
C GLN A 61 -4.51 10.46 9.26
N ARG A 62 -3.86 11.56 9.60
CA ARG A 62 -4.52 12.87 9.81
C ARG A 62 -4.68 13.51 8.44
N ASN A 63 -5.85 13.34 7.83
CA ASN A 63 -6.08 13.70 6.44
C ASN A 63 -6.78 15.07 6.31
N LEU A 64 -6.23 15.94 5.46
CA LEU A 64 -6.86 17.19 5.02
C LEU A 64 -7.38 17.01 3.60
N VAL A 65 -8.69 17.02 3.42
CA VAL A 65 -9.34 16.93 2.11
C VAL A 65 -9.64 18.34 1.61
N MET A 66 -8.96 18.76 0.56
CA MET A 66 -9.12 20.08 -0.06
C MET A 66 -10.00 19.94 -1.30
N ILE A 67 -11.16 20.57 -1.26
CA ILE A 67 -12.12 20.64 -2.35
C ILE A 67 -11.73 21.83 -3.23
N MET A 68 -11.33 21.56 -4.47
CA MET A 68 -10.78 22.58 -5.35
C MET A 68 -11.90 23.42 -5.97
N ASP A 69 -11.86 24.73 -5.75
CA ASP A 69 -12.85 25.67 -6.29
C ASP A 69 -12.20 26.60 -7.32
N TYR A 70 -12.40 26.28 -8.61
CA TYR A 70 -12.00 27.09 -9.75
C TYR A 70 -13.20 27.83 -10.37
N SER A 71 -14.20 28.21 -9.55
CA SER A 71 -15.40 28.92 -10.03
C SER A 71 -15.08 30.22 -10.78
N ALA A 72 -13.95 30.88 -10.44
CA ALA A 72 -13.47 32.08 -11.14
C ALA A 72 -13.20 31.87 -12.65
N CYS A 73 -13.06 30.63 -13.11
CA CYS A 73 -12.97 30.27 -14.54
C CYS A 73 -14.05 29.26 -14.96
N GLY A 74 -15.20 29.25 -14.27
CA GLY A 74 -16.34 28.41 -14.63
C GLY A 74 -16.18 26.92 -14.31
N LEU A 75 -15.23 26.56 -13.45
CA LEU A 75 -14.99 25.18 -13.00
C LEU A 75 -15.30 25.06 -11.51
N ALA A 76 -16.59 25.14 -11.17
CA ALA A 76 -17.07 25.07 -9.80
C ALA A 76 -16.82 23.68 -9.16
N PRO A 77 -16.64 23.61 -7.82
CA PRO A 77 -16.52 22.34 -7.12
C PRO A 77 -17.80 21.51 -7.29
N GLY A 78 -17.64 20.20 -7.45
CA GLY A 78 -18.78 19.28 -7.58
C GLY A 78 -19.27 18.71 -6.24
N LEU A 79 -18.53 18.91 -5.15
CA LEU A 79 -18.76 18.35 -3.83
C LEU A 79 -18.52 19.40 -2.75
N ASP A 80 -19.03 19.14 -1.55
CA ASP A 80 -18.83 19.94 -0.34
C ASP A 80 -18.46 19.04 0.87
N ASP A 81 -18.26 19.63 2.05
CA ASP A 81 -17.97 18.87 3.28
C ASP A 81 -19.07 17.85 3.60
N SER A 82 -20.33 18.23 3.38
CA SER A 82 -21.49 17.37 3.69
C SER A 82 -21.50 16.09 2.86
N THR A 83 -20.89 16.11 1.69
CA THR A 83 -20.74 14.94 0.81
C THR A 83 -19.41 14.20 1.04
N ILE A 84 -18.31 14.94 1.18
CA ILE A 84 -16.97 14.35 1.33
C ILE A 84 -16.82 13.62 2.66
N ARG A 85 -17.33 14.19 3.75
CA ARG A 85 -17.19 13.60 5.08
C ARG A 85 -17.84 12.21 5.16
N PRO A 86 -19.08 11.99 4.66
CA PRO A 86 -19.65 10.65 4.57
C PRO A 86 -18.89 9.67 3.66
N ILE A 87 -18.32 10.13 2.53
CA ILE A 87 -17.50 9.28 1.66
C ILE A 87 -16.29 8.73 2.43
N PHE A 88 -15.58 9.61 3.16
CA PHE A 88 -14.35 9.21 3.85
C PHE A 88 -14.59 8.52 5.18
N LEU A 89 -15.54 9.00 5.99
CA LEU A 89 -15.72 8.56 7.38
C LEU A 89 -17.00 7.74 7.62
N GLY A 90 -17.89 7.65 6.63
CA GLY A 90 -19.23 7.08 6.78
C GLY A 90 -20.28 8.09 7.24
N PRO A 91 -21.57 7.70 7.22
CA PRO A 91 -22.70 8.61 7.47
C PRO A 91 -22.62 9.36 8.81
N ASP A 92 -22.11 8.71 9.85
CA ASP A 92 -22.01 9.27 11.20
C ASP A 92 -20.76 10.14 11.39
N GLY A 93 -19.84 10.17 10.41
CA GLY A 93 -18.61 10.95 10.47
C GLY A 93 -17.58 10.47 11.51
N ASP A 94 -17.75 9.29 12.08
CA ASP A 94 -16.96 8.72 13.17
C ASP A 94 -15.84 7.78 12.70
N GLY A 95 -15.76 7.50 11.40
CA GLY A 95 -14.80 6.57 10.80
C GLY A 95 -15.26 5.11 10.81
N ALA A 96 -16.47 4.81 11.29
CA ALA A 96 -17.02 3.45 11.29
C ALA A 96 -17.58 3.02 9.92
N GLY A 97 -17.62 3.92 8.94
CA GLY A 97 -18.02 3.65 7.55
C GLY A 97 -17.08 4.26 6.52
N GLY A 98 -17.53 4.31 5.26
CA GLY A 98 -16.81 4.95 4.16
C GLY A 98 -15.42 4.34 3.89
N VAL A 99 -14.52 5.18 3.37
CA VAL A 99 -13.12 4.81 3.10
C VAL A 99 -12.38 4.39 4.38
N ALA A 100 -12.64 5.05 5.51
CA ALA A 100 -12.01 4.75 6.81
C ALA A 100 -12.23 3.29 7.21
N GLN A 101 -13.48 2.83 7.12
CA GLN A 101 -13.81 1.43 7.41
C GLN A 101 -13.06 0.47 6.48
N LYS A 102 -12.95 0.80 5.20
CA LYS A 102 -12.23 -0.04 4.22
C LYS A 102 -10.74 -0.10 4.51
N TYR A 103 -10.11 1.00 4.92
CA TYR A 103 -8.70 1.02 5.36
C TYR A 103 -8.51 0.07 6.53
N THR A 104 -9.32 0.19 7.57
CA THR A 104 -9.25 -0.67 8.75
C THR A 104 -9.50 -2.14 8.40
N GLN A 105 -10.48 -2.45 7.56
CA GLN A 105 -10.81 -3.82 7.17
C GLN A 105 -9.69 -4.47 6.35
N CYS A 106 -9.19 -3.80 5.31
CA CYS A 106 -8.18 -4.35 4.41
C CYS A 106 -6.77 -4.43 5.01
N SER A 107 -6.53 -3.69 6.10
CA SER A 107 -5.25 -3.68 6.81
C SER A 107 -5.31 -4.34 8.18
N TYR A 108 -6.43 -4.97 8.53
CA TYR A 108 -6.63 -5.58 9.85
C TYR A 108 -6.36 -4.61 11.02
N GLY A 109 -6.70 -3.33 10.81
CA GLY A 109 -6.51 -2.24 11.77
C GLY A 109 -5.12 -1.61 11.78
N MET A 110 -4.24 -1.94 10.83
CA MET A 110 -2.90 -1.33 10.75
C MET A 110 -2.83 -0.04 9.93
N PHE A 111 -3.86 0.25 9.15
CA PHE A 111 -3.97 1.45 8.34
C PHE A 111 -5.35 2.05 8.54
N ASN A 112 -5.39 3.28 9.04
CA ASN A 112 -6.62 3.92 9.50
C ASN A 112 -6.63 5.41 9.18
N LEU A 113 -7.83 5.97 9.11
CA LEU A 113 -8.03 7.42 9.13
C LEU A 113 -8.28 7.88 10.57
N ASN A 114 -7.64 8.96 10.99
CA ASN A 114 -7.97 9.61 12.26
C ASN A 114 -9.22 10.48 12.06
N ALA A 115 -10.39 9.96 12.39
CA ALA A 115 -11.67 10.66 12.21
C ALA A 115 -11.74 12.00 12.97
N THR A 116 -11.15 12.10 14.16
CA THR A 116 -11.15 13.34 14.96
C THR A 116 -10.25 14.44 14.36
N ALA A 117 -9.17 14.03 13.69
CA ALA A 117 -8.27 14.95 13.00
C ALA A 117 -8.65 15.15 11.53
N PHE A 118 -9.65 14.45 11.00
CA PHE A 118 -10.10 14.57 9.62
C PHE A 118 -10.76 15.93 9.39
N ARG A 119 -10.31 16.63 8.36
CA ARG A 119 -10.84 17.94 8.00
C ARG A 119 -11.06 18.04 6.51
N THR A 120 -12.13 18.72 6.13
CA THR A 120 -12.34 19.17 4.76
C THR A 120 -12.18 20.68 4.68
N LEU A 121 -11.82 21.19 3.51
CA LEU A 121 -11.70 22.60 3.24
C LEU A 121 -12.10 22.88 1.80
N ASN A 122 -13.06 23.78 1.58
CA ASN A 122 -13.23 24.36 0.25
C ASN A 122 -12.13 25.39 0.01
N VAL A 123 -11.34 25.21 -1.05
CA VAL A 123 -10.15 25.99 -1.32
C VAL A 123 -10.34 26.77 -2.62
N PRO A 124 -10.59 28.09 -2.56
CA PRO A 124 -10.60 28.94 -3.74
C PRO A 124 -9.26 28.87 -4.46
N GLN A 125 -9.28 28.72 -5.78
CA GLN A 125 -8.10 28.58 -6.60
C GLN A 125 -8.05 29.62 -7.72
N ASN A 126 -6.82 30.09 -7.98
CA ASN A 126 -6.56 30.95 -9.13
C ASN A 126 -6.53 30.10 -10.41
N CYS A 127 -7.15 30.64 -11.44
CA CYS A 127 -7.18 30.00 -12.75
C CYS A 127 -5.84 30.18 -13.45
N SER A 128 -5.29 29.09 -13.97
CA SER A 128 -4.10 29.11 -14.82
C SER A 128 -4.25 28.08 -15.93
N THR A 129 -3.60 28.33 -17.07
CA THR A 129 -3.55 27.37 -18.19
C THR A 129 -2.93 26.04 -17.77
N ALA A 130 -1.93 26.08 -16.87
CA ALA A 130 -1.30 24.90 -16.30
C ALA A 130 -2.32 23.97 -15.62
N VAL A 131 -3.36 24.52 -14.99
CA VAL A 131 -4.45 23.72 -14.39
C VAL A 131 -5.53 23.40 -15.42
N THR A 132 -6.13 24.42 -16.03
CA THR A 132 -7.39 24.27 -16.79
C THR A 132 -7.22 23.64 -18.16
N ARG A 133 -5.99 23.61 -18.68
CA ARG A 133 -5.63 22.96 -19.95
C ARG A 133 -4.69 21.78 -19.75
N ASP A 134 -3.63 21.97 -18.96
CA ASP A 134 -2.51 21.01 -18.90
C ASP A 134 -2.62 19.99 -17.76
N CYS A 135 -3.62 20.11 -16.88
CA CYS A 135 -3.79 19.26 -15.69
C CYS A 135 -2.48 19.08 -14.88
N SER A 136 -1.79 20.19 -14.60
CA SER A 136 -0.56 20.18 -13.81
C SER A 136 -0.87 19.87 -12.35
N TRP A 137 -0.73 18.59 -11.95
CA TRP A 137 -0.94 18.11 -10.58
C TRP A 137 -0.13 18.92 -9.55
N TRP A 138 1.10 19.31 -9.89
CA TRP A 138 1.97 20.12 -9.04
C TRP A 138 1.46 21.55 -8.84
N THR A 139 0.90 22.16 -9.90
CA THR A 139 0.31 23.50 -9.79
C THR A 139 -0.98 23.45 -8.97
N ILE A 140 -1.78 22.38 -9.14
CA ILE A 140 -2.99 22.15 -8.36
C ILE A 140 -2.64 22.04 -6.87
N SER A 141 -1.72 21.16 -6.49
CA SER A 141 -1.38 20.96 -5.07
C SER A 141 -0.73 22.19 -4.44
N ASN A 142 0.20 22.88 -5.13
CA ASN A 142 0.83 24.08 -4.57
C ASN A 142 -0.15 25.24 -4.38
N GLY A 143 -1.06 25.45 -5.33
CA GLY A 143 -2.11 26.45 -5.21
C GLY A 143 -3.06 26.15 -4.06
N ALA A 144 -3.44 24.87 -3.92
CA ALA A 144 -4.27 24.38 -2.84
C ALA A 144 -3.59 24.54 -1.47
N ASP A 145 -2.34 24.09 -1.34
CA ASP A 145 -1.57 24.17 -0.09
C ASP A 145 -1.37 25.63 0.34
N THR A 146 -1.07 26.53 -0.60
CA THR A 146 -0.89 27.97 -0.33
C THR A 146 -2.18 28.58 0.21
N ALA A 147 -3.31 28.32 -0.44
CA ALA A 147 -4.62 28.83 0.00
C ALA A 147 -5.06 28.19 1.32
N ALA A 148 -4.86 26.89 1.50
CA ALA A 148 -5.17 26.19 2.76
C ALA A 148 -4.33 26.72 3.93
N LYS A 149 -3.03 26.97 3.73
CA LYS A 149 -2.16 27.61 4.75
C LYS A 149 -2.66 29.00 5.11
N ALA A 150 -3.11 29.79 4.14
CA ALA A 150 -3.67 31.11 4.40
C ALA A 150 -4.97 31.05 5.22
N MET A 151 -5.81 30.03 4.99
CA MET A 151 -7.08 29.85 5.71
C MET A 151 -6.92 29.24 7.10
N LEU A 152 -6.02 28.28 7.26
CA LEU A 152 -5.86 27.49 8.50
C LEU A 152 -4.75 28.02 9.41
N GLY A 153 -3.79 28.75 8.86
CA GLY A 153 -2.50 28.99 9.47
C GLY A 153 -1.53 27.82 9.25
N GLU A 154 -0.25 28.14 9.11
CA GLU A 154 0.81 27.18 8.78
C GLU A 154 1.00 26.07 9.82
N ALA A 155 0.85 26.40 11.11
CA ALA A 155 0.94 25.43 12.20
C ALA A 155 -0.17 24.37 12.14
N VAL A 156 -1.41 24.77 11.82
CA VAL A 156 -2.53 23.83 11.70
C VAL A 156 -2.38 22.98 10.44
N PHE A 157 -2.02 23.60 9.31
CA PHE A 157 -1.75 22.89 8.06
C PHE A 157 -0.67 21.81 8.24
N SER A 158 0.45 22.16 8.88
CA SER A 158 1.56 21.22 9.11
C SER A 158 1.25 20.10 10.09
N SER A 159 0.10 20.16 10.79
CA SER A 159 -0.34 19.09 11.69
C SER A 159 -0.99 17.92 10.95
N PHE A 160 -1.38 18.10 9.68
CA PHE A 160 -1.89 17.02 8.84
C PHE A 160 -0.73 16.19 8.28
N THR A 161 -0.98 14.90 8.16
CA THR A 161 0.01 13.94 7.64
C THR A 161 -0.18 13.68 6.15
N HIS A 162 -1.43 13.77 5.66
CA HIS A 162 -1.83 13.41 4.31
C HIS A 162 -2.83 14.44 3.76
N TYR A 163 -2.84 14.57 2.44
CA TYR A 163 -3.58 15.60 1.72
C TYR A 163 -4.29 14.98 0.52
N ALA A 164 -5.60 15.21 0.42
CA ALA A 164 -6.40 14.78 -0.72
C ALA A 164 -6.97 15.99 -1.47
N TYR A 165 -6.67 16.12 -2.76
CA TYR A 165 -7.17 17.18 -3.62
C TYR A 165 -8.35 16.67 -4.45
N ILE A 166 -9.55 17.17 -4.16
CA ILE A 166 -10.77 16.79 -4.89
C ILE A 166 -10.95 17.74 -6.07
N LEU A 167 -10.81 17.22 -7.29
CA LEU A 167 -10.91 18.03 -8.49
C LEU A 167 -12.37 18.26 -8.89
N PRO A 168 -12.74 19.48 -9.36
CA PRO A 168 -14.07 19.74 -9.89
C PRO A 168 -14.38 18.84 -11.10
N PRO A 169 -15.65 18.45 -11.32
CA PRO A 169 -16.06 17.62 -12.45
C PRO A 169 -15.62 18.16 -13.81
N GLY A 170 -15.61 19.49 -13.97
CA GLY A 170 -15.19 20.14 -15.22
C GLY A 170 -13.72 19.93 -15.60
N LEU A 171 -12.87 19.43 -14.69
CA LEU A 171 -11.47 19.05 -15.02
C LEU A 171 -11.34 17.61 -15.54
N ALA A 172 -12.39 16.79 -15.49
CA ALA A 172 -12.30 15.38 -15.89
C ALA A 172 -11.90 15.19 -17.37
N SER A 173 -12.24 16.13 -18.25
CA SER A 173 -11.82 16.10 -19.67
C SER A 173 -10.37 16.54 -19.91
N ARG A 174 -9.65 16.94 -18.85
CA ARG A 174 -8.26 17.43 -18.90
C ARG A 174 -7.33 16.50 -18.12
N CYS A 175 -7.78 16.05 -16.96
CA CYS A 175 -7.09 15.11 -16.10
C CYS A 175 -7.58 13.69 -16.41
N PHE A 176 -6.96 12.96 -17.34
CA PHE A 176 -7.50 11.67 -17.82
C PHE A 176 -7.42 10.49 -16.83
N TRP A 177 -6.89 10.72 -15.63
CA TRP A 177 -6.80 9.75 -14.55
C TRP A 177 -7.95 9.93 -13.57
N ALA A 178 -8.45 8.85 -12.98
CA ALA A 178 -9.51 8.92 -11.96
C ALA A 178 -8.96 9.25 -10.57
N GLY A 179 -7.73 8.79 -10.30
CA GLY A 179 -6.91 9.15 -9.16
C GLY A 179 -5.45 9.32 -9.59
N LEU A 180 -4.69 10.08 -8.81
CA LEU A 180 -3.25 10.23 -8.94
C LEU A 180 -2.66 10.33 -7.53
N ALA A 181 -1.42 9.89 -7.35
CA ALA A 181 -0.73 9.98 -6.08
C ALA A 181 0.77 10.19 -6.23
N LEU A 182 1.39 10.71 -5.18
CA LEU A 182 2.83 10.61 -5.00
C LEU A 182 3.23 9.22 -4.53
N LEU A 183 4.31 8.69 -5.11
CA LEU A 183 4.82 7.35 -4.85
C LEU A 183 6.34 7.39 -4.54
N PRO A 184 6.76 7.24 -3.27
CA PRO A 184 5.95 7.43 -2.06
C PRO A 184 5.62 8.91 -1.87
N GLY A 185 4.81 9.23 -0.85
CA GLY A 185 4.51 10.62 -0.51
C GLY A 185 3.35 10.71 0.47
N ASN A 186 2.57 11.77 0.36
CA ASN A 186 1.41 12.00 1.23
C ASN A 186 0.29 12.79 0.55
N GLN A 187 0.34 12.87 -0.78
CA GLN A 187 -0.58 13.64 -1.60
C GLN A 187 -1.30 12.70 -2.57
N ILE A 188 -2.61 12.87 -2.66
CA ILE A 188 -3.47 12.20 -3.63
C ILE A 188 -4.40 13.22 -4.31
N TRP A 189 -4.70 13.02 -5.58
CA TRP A 189 -5.69 13.79 -6.31
C TRP A 189 -6.80 12.85 -6.77
N LEU A 190 -8.04 13.27 -6.63
CA LEU A 190 -9.21 12.45 -6.91
C LEU A 190 -10.17 13.21 -7.80
N GLN A 191 -10.59 12.60 -8.91
CA GLN A 191 -11.67 13.16 -9.69
C GLN A 191 -13.00 13.07 -8.94
N THR A 192 -13.85 14.08 -9.12
CA THR A 192 -15.27 13.98 -8.80
C THR A 192 -16.00 13.14 -9.86
N SER A 193 -15.84 11.81 -9.81
CA SER A 193 -16.46 10.85 -10.72
C SER A 193 -16.74 9.51 -10.02
N SER A 194 -17.61 8.68 -10.61
CA SER A 194 -17.95 7.36 -10.05
C SER A 194 -16.76 6.43 -9.90
N TYR A 195 -15.75 6.56 -10.76
CA TYR A 195 -14.49 5.80 -10.70
C TYR A 195 -13.37 6.55 -9.95
N GLY A 196 -13.62 7.80 -9.52
CA GLY A 196 -12.72 8.63 -8.72
C GLY A 196 -13.07 8.59 -7.23
N VAL A 197 -13.33 9.75 -6.62
CA VAL A 197 -13.58 9.93 -5.17
C VAL A 197 -14.74 9.08 -4.63
N TYR A 198 -15.74 8.75 -5.46
CA TYR A 198 -16.88 7.94 -5.04
C TYR A 198 -16.57 6.44 -4.92
N ARG A 199 -15.44 5.99 -5.49
CA ARG A 199 -14.99 4.60 -5.43
C ARG A 199 -13.95 4.45 -4.35
N TRP A 200 -14.31 3.81 -3.24
CA TRP A 200 -13.41 3.61 -2.10
C TRP A 200 -12.09 2.95 -2.49
N ALA A 201 -12.12 2.03 -3.46
CA ALA A 201 -10.93 1.33 -3.93
C ALA A 201 -9.98 2.25 -4.69
N THR A 202 -10.48 3.25 -5.43
CA THR A 202 -9.63 4.28 -6.04
C THR A 202 -8.98 5.14 -4.96
N VAL A 203 -9.74 5.58 -3.94
CA VAL A 203 -9.17 6.35 -2.83
C VAL A 203 -8.10 5.54 -2.07
N MET A 204 -8.35 4.25 -1.84
CA MET A 204 -7.38 3.34 -1.24
C MET A 204 -6.14 3.16 -2.11
N GLN A 205 -6.29 2.94 -3.41
CA GLN A 205 -5.18 2.81 -4.35
C GLN A 205 -4.23 4.00 -4.26
N GLU A 206 -4.78 5.22 -4.36
CA GLU A 206 -3.99 6.44 -4.28
C GLU A 206 -3.30 6.60 -2.93
N ALA A 207 -4.00 6.27 -1.84
CA ALA A 207 -3.40 6.32 -0.51
C ALA A 207 -2.32 5.25 -0.32
N LEU A 208 -2.42 4.08 -0.95
CA LEU A 208 -1.42 3.02 -0.90
C LEU A 208 -0.15 3.37 -1.69
N HIS A 209 -0.26 4.15 -2.78
CA HIS A 209 0.89 4.72 -3.47
C HIS A 209 1.75 5.58 -2.54
N ASN A 210 1.14 6.33 -1.62
CA ASN A 210 1.89 7.13 -0.64
C ASN A 210 2.82 6.28 0.26
N TYR A 211 2.56 4.97 0.37
CA TYR A 211 3.40 4.00 1.09
C TYR A 211 4.24 3.10 0.18
N GLY A 212 4.33 3.43 -1.12
CA GLY A 212 5.22 2.75 -2.07
C GLY A 212 4.67 1.46 -2.66
N LEU A 213 3.35 1.23 -2.58
CA LEU A 213 2.72 0.21 -3.43
C LEU A 213 2.57 0.72 -4.86
N TRP A 214 2.72 -0.19 -5.82
CA TRP A 214 2.59 0.06 -7.25
C TRP A 214 1.34 -0.65 -7.80
N HIS A 215 0.98 -0.36 -9.04
CA HIS A 215 -0.16 -1.01 -9.67
C HIS A 215 0.04 -2.52 -9.76
N SER A 216 -1.08 -3.25 -9.67
CA SER A 216 -1.12 -4.68 -9.94
C SER A 216 -1.46 -4.96 -11.39
N TRP A 217 -0.93 -6.08 -11.89
CA TRP A 217 -0.87 -6.42 -13.31
C TRP A 217 -1.62 -7.71 -13.60
N ARG A 218 -2.00 -7.89 -14.85
CA ARG A 218 -2.47 -9.17 -15.37
C ARG A 218 -2.10 -9.31 -16.84
N ASN A 219 -1.52 -10.45 -17.22
CA ASN A 219 -1.07 -10.73 -18.59
C ASN A 219 -0.14 -9.63 -19.13
N GLY A 220 0.71 -9.08 -18.27
CA GLY A 220 1.59 -7.96 -18.57
C GLY A 220 0.92 -6.64 -18.91
N ILE A 221 -0.37 -6.46 -18.58
CA ILE A 221 -1.09 -5.20 -18.70
C ILE A 221 -1.32 -4.61 -17.30
N GLU A 222 -0.90 -3.36 -17.13
CA GLU A 222 -1.07 -2.60 -15.89
C GLU A 222 -2.56 -2.40 -15.58
N TYR A 223 -2.91 -2.44 -14.30
CA TYR A 223 -4.28 -2.32 -13.78
C TYR A 223 -5.23 -3.49 -14.06
N GLU A 224 -4.93 -4.42 -14.97
CA GLU A 224 -5.86 -5.50 -15.34
C GLU A 224 -6.04 -6.59 -14.26
N ASP A 225 -5.46 -6.40 -13.08
CA ASP A 225 -5.80 -7.19 -11.89
C ASP A 225 -7.07 -6.65 -11.21
N TYR A 226 -8.20 -7.35 -11.37
CA TYR A 226 -9.46 -7.00 -10.71
C TYR A 226 -9.62 -7.69 -9.33
N SER A 227 -8.58 -8.35 -8.82
CA SER A 227 -8.57 -8.98 -7.49
C SER A 227 -8.11 -8.07 -6.35
N THR A 228 -7.65 -6.85 -6.66
CA THR A 228 -7.10 -5.89 -5.68
C THR A 228 -7.42 -4.45 -6.07
N ALA A 229 -7.51 -3.57 -5.07
CA ALA A 229 -7.57 -2.13 -5.23
C ALA A 229 -6.35 -1.54 -5.95
N MET A 230 -5.19 -2.21 -5.97
CA MET A 230 -4.03 -1.74 -6.74
C MET A 230 -4.14 -2.02 -8.24
N GLY A 231 -5.16 -2.77 -8.68
CA GLY A 231 -5.55 -2.84 -10.08
C GLY A 231 -6.90 -2.14 -10.29
N ARG A 232 -7.89 -2.82 -10.87
CA ARG A 232 -9.25 -2.27 -11.04
C ARG A 232 -10.30 -2.94 -10.16
N GLY A 233 -9.88 -3.74 -9.18
CA GLY A 233 -10.77 -4.48 -8.29
C GLY A 233 -11.37 -3.60 -7.19
N ASP A 234 -12.64 -3.81 -6.87
CA ASP A 234 -13.26 -3.30 -5.63
C ASP A 234 -13.02 -4.29 -4.49
N ALA A 235 -11.75 -4.51 -4.16
CA ALA A 235 -11.30 -5.53 -3.23
C ALA A 235 -10.06 -5.08 -2.46
N CYS A 236 -9.78 -5.73 -1.33
CA CYS A 236 -8.58 -5.45 -0.55
C CYS A 236 -7.30 -5.79 -1.33
N PRO A 237 -6.15 -5.20 -0.92
CA PRO A 237 -4.85 -5.56 -1.47
C PRO A 237 -4.60 -7.07 -1.40
N ASN A 238 -3.90 -7.62 -2.39
CA ASN A 238 -3.55 -9.04 -2.43
C ASN A 238 -2.49 -9.42 -1.38
N ALA A 239 -2.23 -10.72 -1.22
CA ALA A 239 -1.24 -11.19 -0.26
C ALA A 239 0.16 -10.59 -0.44
N ALA A 240 0.63 -10.41 -1.68
CA ALA A 240 1.92 -9.77 -1.91
C ALA A 240 1.92 -8.34 -1.36
N GLU A 241 0.89 -7.54 -1.71
CA GLU A 241 0.73 -6.15 -1.27
C GLU A 241 0.61 -6.03 0.25
N THR A 242 -0.29 -6.80 0.86
CA THR A 242 -0.47 -6.80 2.32
C THR A 242 0.78 -7.28 3.06
N SER A 243 1.51 -8.26 2.52
CA SER A 243 2.78 -8.72 3.08
C SER A 243 3.83 -7.60 3.08
N ARG A 244 3.97 -6.88 1.96
CA ARG A 244 4.88 -5.72 1.85
C ARG A 244 4.56 -4.61 2.83
N MET A 245 3.28 -4.39 3.08
CA MET A 245 2.82 -3.41 4.05
C MET A 245 2.98 -3.88 5.51
N GLY A 246 3.40 -5.12 5.73
CA GLY A 246 3.43 -5.75 7.06
C GLY A 246 2.04 -5.94 7.65
N TRP A 247 1.01 -6.01 6.79
CA TRP A 247 -0.38 -6.19 7.19
C TRP A 247 -0.79 -7.65 7.28
N SER A 248 -0.04 -8.55 6.67
CA SER A 248 -0.30 -9.97 6.71
C SER A 248 0.97 -10.75 7.02
N SER A 249 0.77 -11.98 7.52
CA SER A 249 1.82 -12.93 7.78
C SER A 249 1.55 -14.23 7.00
N PRO A 250 2.60 -14.96 6.62
CA PRO A 250 2.43 -16.25 5.97
C PRO A 250 1.90 -17.27 6.97
N ALA A 251 1.27 -18.34 6.47
CA ALA A 251 0.93 -19.52 7.27
C ALA A 251 2.20 -20.10 7.92
N PRO A 252 2.09 -20.78 9.07
CA PRO A 252 3.23 -21.44 9.70
C PRO A 252 3.99 -22.34 8.70
N GLY A 253 5.28 -22.09 8.49
CA GLY A 253 6.12 -22.79 7.50
C GLY A 253 5.87 -22.40 6.04
N GLY A 254 5.09 -21.34 5.79
CA GLY A 254 4.74 -20.85 4.47
C GLY A 254 5.43 -19.56 4.05
N ASP A 255 6.45 -19.09 4.77
CA ASP A 255 7.15 -17.82 4.55
C ASP A 255 8.26 -17.90 3.48
N ALA A 256 8.85 -19.08 3.33
CA ALA A 256 9.90 -19.36 2.35
C ALA A 256 9.83 -20.81 1.85
N ILE A 257 8.87 -21.12 0.98
CA ILE A 257 8.72 -22.47 0.40
C ILE A 257 9.64 -22.60 -0.80
N ASP A 258 10.81 -23.20 -0.60
CA ASP A 258 11.87 -23.39 -1.59
C ASP A 258 12.24 -24.89 -1.78
N SER A 259 13.35 -25.17 -2.46
CA SER A 259 13.86 -26.53 -2.67
C SER A 259 14.28 -27.23 -1.38
N SER A 260 14.55 -26.50 -0.29
CA SER A 260 14.89 -27.06 1.03
C SER A 260 13.64 -27.47 1.83
N VAL A 261 12.49 -26.85 1.54
CA VAL A 261 11.19 -27.24 2.12
C VAL A 261 10.55 -28.34 1.27
N LEU A 262 10.49 -28.15 -0.06
CA LEU A 262 10.03 -29.13 -1.04
C LEU A 262 11.19 -30.02 -1.51
N THR A 263 11.82 -30.71 -0.56
CA THR A 263 13.07 -31.48 -0.76
C THR A 263 12.96 -32.58 -1.80
N ARG A 264 11.79 -33.22 -1.93
CA ARG A 264 11.56 -34.34 -2.84
C ARG A 264 10.50 -33.95 -3.87
N PRO A 265 10.83 -33.98 -5.18
CA PRO A 265 9.82 -33.90 -6.22
C PRO A 265 8.72 -34.95 -6.01
N GLY A 266 7.47 -34.58 -6.27
CA GLY A 266 6.30 -35.42 -6.02
C GLY A 266 5.80 -35.40 -4.57
N ALA A 267 6.58 -34.87 -3.61
CA ALA A 267 6.11 -34.68 -2.24
C ALA A 267 5.13 -33.51 -2.15
N VAL A 268 4.09 -33.69 -1.34
CA VAL A 268 3.04 -32.70 -1.13
C VAL A 268 3.26 -31.99 0.20
N LEU A 269 3.21 -30.67 0.17
CA LEU A 269 3.16 -29.80 1.34
C LEU A 269 1.75 -29.22 1.47
N SER A 270 1.19 -29.21 2.69
CA SER A 270 -0.23 -28.91 2.93
C SER A 270 -0.39 -27.82 3.99
N PHE A 271 -1.33 -26.91 3.74
CA PHE A 271 -1.67 -25.80 4.61
C PHE A 271 -3.19 -25.66 4.73
N ILE A 272 -3.65 -24.98 5.77
CA ILE A 272 -5.03 -24.47 5.87
C ILE A 272 -4.91 -22.95 5.86
N LEU A 273 -5.46 -22.32 4.81
CA LEU A 273 -5.45 -20.87 4.68
C LEU A 273 -6.82 -20.31 5.08
N PRO A 274 -6.90 -19.40 6.06
CA PRO A 274 -8.10 -18.60 6.26
C PRO A 274 -8.30 -17.66 5.07
N ALA A 275 -9.55 -17.36 4.74
CA ALA A 275 -9.86 -16.32 3.78
C ALA A 275 -9.28 -14.97 4.24
N THR A 276 -8.71 -14.20 3.32
CA THR A 276 -8.05 -12.93 3.65
C THR A 276 -8.95 -11.95 4.39
N TYR A 277 -10.26 -11.92 4.12
CA TYR A 277 -11.18 -11.00 4.80
C TYR A 277 -11.31 -11.28 6.32
N LEU A 278 -10.94 -12.48 6.79
CA LEU A 278 -11.03 -12.88 8.20
C LEU A 278 -9.86 -12.35 9.03
N THR A 279 -8.64 -12.45 8.50
CA THR A 279 -7.40 -12.22 9.26
C THR A 279 -6.22 -11.96 8.34
N GLY A 280 -5.30 -11.12 8.80
CA GLY A 280 -3.99 -10.94 8.18
C GLY A 280 -3.00 -12.03 8.56
N ASN A 281 -3.24 -12.75 9.66
CA ASN A 281 -2.31 -13.75 10.16
C ASN A 281 -2.49 -15.08 9.46
N GLY A 282 -1.39 -15.63 8.96
CA GLY A 282 -1.37 -16.98 8.41
C GLY A 282 -2.15 -17.15 7.13
N ASN A 283 -2.47 -16.06 6.43
CA ASN A 283 -3.47 -16.06 5.34
C ASN A 283 -2.87 -16.24 3.94
N TYR A 284 -1.54 -16.37 3.82
CA TYR A 284 -0.88 -16.61 2.55
C TYR A 284 0.30 -17.59 2.64
N LEU A 285 0.74 -18.06 1.48
CA LEU A 285 1.99 -18.81 1.28
C LEU A 285 2.90 -18.02 0.34
N ARG A 286 4.21 -18.13 0.55
CA ARG A 286 5.25 -17.52 -0.27
C ARG A 286 6.20 -18.59 -0.79
N VAL A 287 6.20 -18.80 -2.11
CA VAL A 287 7.03 -19.80 -2.79
C VAL A 287 8.21 -19.11 -3.46
N LEU A 288 9.41 -19.63 -3.20
CA LEU A 288 10.69 -19.18 -3.74
C LEU A 288 11.20 -20.31 -4.63
N PRO A 289 10.87 -20.33 -5.93
CA PRO A 289 11.18 -21.44 -6.83
C PRO A 289 12.66 -21.45 -7.26
N ASP A 290 13.56 -21.54 -6.28
CA ASP A 290 15.03 -21.58 -6.41
C ASP A 290 15.54 -22.78 -7.21
N TRP A 291 14.69 -23.79 -7.40
CA TRP A 291 14.94 -24.93 -8.27
C TRP A 291 14.85 -24.62 -9.77
N LEU A 292 14.37 -23.44 -10.15
CA LEU A 292 14.33 -23.02 -11.55
C LEU A 292 15.67 -22.40 -11.94
N PRO A 293 16.22 -22.72 -13.13
CA PRO A 293 17.52 -22.21 -13.56
C PRO A 293 17.60 -20.69 -13.68
N GLY A 294 16.46 -20.00 -13.82
CA GLY A 294 16.38 -18.54 -13.95
C GLY A 294 16.11 -17.78 -12.64
N TYR A 295 15.99 -18.45 -11.49
CA TYR A 295 15.52 -17.80 -10.27
C TYR A 295 16.47 -16.70 -9.74
N THR A 296 17.79 -16.91 -9.89
CA THR A 296 18.80 -15.92 -9.47
C THR A 296 18.96 -14.75 -10.46
N ASN A 297 18.28 -14.79 -11.61
CA ASN A 297 18.31 -13.71 -12.58
C ASN A 297 17.32 -12.61 -12.20
N ILE A 298 17.80 -11.37 -12.13
CA ILE A 298 17.01 -10.20 -11.70
C ILE A 298 15.76 -9.89 -12.54
N THR A 299 15.73 -10.30 -13.80
CA THR A 299 14.56 -10.06 -14.68
C THR A 299 13.63 -11.26 -14.79
N LEU A 300 14.13 -12.48 -14.53
CA LEU A 300 13.39 -13.72 -14.72
C LEU A 300 12.90 -14.34 -13.41
N GLY A 301 13.61 -14.13 -12.31
CA GLY A 301 13.26 -14.69 -11.01
C GLY A 301 11.93 -14.15 -10.51
N LYS A 302 11.03 -15.05 -10.12
CA LYS A 302 9.72 -14.74 -9.55
C LYS A 302 9.48 -15.47 -8.24
N ASN A 303 8.91 -14.78 -7.27
CA ASN A 303 8.28 -15.38 -6.10
C ASN A 303 6.77 -15.50 -6.35
N LEU A 304 6.13 -16.48 -5.73
CA LEU A 304 4.66 -16.60 -5.75
C LEU A 304 4.08 -16.28 -4.38
N TYR A 305 3.02 -15.48 -4.36
CA TYR A 305 2.14 -15.31 -3.21
C TYR A 305 0.82 -16.00 -3.50
N ILE A 306 0.38 -16.85 -2.57
CA ILE A 306 -0.80 -17.69 -2.71
C ILE A 306 -1.72 -17.43 -1.52
N ASP A 307 -2.92 -16.92 -1.76
CA ASP A 307 -3.92 -16.65 -0.72
C ASP A 307 -5.28 -17.24 -1.07
N PHE A 308 -6.14 -17.40 -0.07
CA PHE A 308 -7.53 -17.79 -0.28
C PHE A 308 -8.44 -16.55 -0.16
N ARG A 309 -9.22 -16.28 -1.20
CA ARG A 309 -10.11 -15.10 -1.27
C ARG A 309 -11.56 -15.52 -1.33
N VAL A 310 -12.39 -14.84 -0.55
CA VAL A 310 -13.84 -15.01 -0.50
C VAL A 310 -14.49 -13.64 -0.61
N ALA A 311 -15.61 -13.53 -1.32
CA ALA A 311 -16.32 -12.26 -1.56
C ALA A 311 -17.14 -11.83 -0.33
N GLN A 312 -16.46 -11.56 0.79
CA GLN A 312 -17.05 -11.13 2.06
C GLN A 312 -16.29 -9.94 2.65
N GLY A 313 -16.93 -9.21 3.57
CA GLY A 313 -16.31 -8.07 4.24
C GLY A 313 -15.88 -6.97 3.26
N ALA A 314 -14.62 -6.56 3.33
CA ALA A 314 -14.07 -5.58 2.39
C ALA A 314 -13.74 -6.16 1.00
N ASP A 315 -13.73 -7.49 0.87
CA ASP A 315 -13.56 -8.23 -0.39
C ASP A 315 -14.91 -8.54 -1.06
N SER A 316 -16.04 -8.02 -0.57
CA SER A 316 -17.37 -8.29 -1.12
C SER A 316 -17.56 -7.91 -2.59
N GLY A 317 -16.69 -7.05 -3.14
CA GLY A 317 -16.69 -6.68 -4.56
C GLY A 317 -15.95 -7.66 -5.48
N LEU A 318 -15.31 -8.71 -4.94
CA LEU A 318 -14.64 -9.72 -5.76
C LEU A 318 -15.65 -10.49 -6.63
N SER A 319 -15.39 -10.52 -7.94
CA SER A 319 -16.18 -11.34 -8.87
C SER A 319 -15.90 -12.84 -8.71
N ILE A 320 -16.77 -13.68 -9.31
CA ILE A 320 -16.63 -15.15 -9.30
C ILE A 320 -15.32 -15.67 -9.91
N THR A 321 -14.61 -14.82 -10.66
CA THR A 321 -13.28 -15.11 -11.21
C THR A 321 -12.21 -15.20 -10.12
N TYR A 322 -12.41 -14.51 -9.01
CA TYR A 322 -11.43 -14.31 -7.93
C TYR A 322 -11.90 -14.82 -6.57
N ALA A 323 -13.18 -15.16 -6.41
CA ALA A 323 -13.74 -15.68 -5.16
C ALA A 323 -14.92 -16.66 -5.41
N PRO A 324 -15.15 -17.67 -4.55
CA PRO A 324 -14.24 -18.17 -3.53
C PRO A 324 -13.13 -19.03 -4.17
N ARG A 325 -11.90 -18.51 -4.20
CA ARG A 325 -10.78 -19.12 -4.95
C ARG A 325 -9.45 -18.86 -4.27
N VAL A 326 -8.50 -19.75 -4.51
CA VAL A 326 -7.09 -19.49 -4.25
C VAL A 326 -6.58 -18.57 -5.36
N ASN A 327 -6.02 -17.42 -5.02
CA ASN A 327 -5.38 -16.54 -5.99
C ASN A 327 -3.86 -16.71 -5.92
N VAL A 328 -3.21 -16.61 -7.08
CA VAL A 328 -1.76 -16.74 -7.22
C VAL A 328 -1.24 -15.49 -7.91
N HIS A 329 -0.41 -14.75 -7.17
CA HIS A 329 0.28 -13.57 -7.66
C HIS A 329 1.77 -13.88 -7.78
N GLU A 330 2.37 -13.53 -8.92
CA GLU A 330 3.82 -13.54 -9.09
C GLU A 330 4.42 -12.16 -8.83
N VAL A 331 5.66 -12.13 -8.36
CA VAL A 331 6.38 -10.91 -7.99
C VAL A 331 7.85 -11.05 -8.39
N ASN A 332 8.51 -9.99 -8.84
CA ASN A 332 9.97 -10.02 -9.09
C ASN A 332 10.74 -10.47 -7.83
N ALA A 333 11.43 -11.61 -7.91
CA ALA A 333 12.08 -12.23 -6.75
C ALA A 333 13.21 -11.38 -6.18
N THR A 334 14.04 -10.75 -7.02
CA THR A 334 15.15 -9.92 -6.53
C THR A 334 14.64 -8.70 -5.76
N MET A 335 13.61 -8.04 -6.28
CA MET A 335 13.01 -6.88 -5.61
C MET A 335 12.27 -7.28 -4.34
N ASP A 336 11.55 -8.41 -4.36
CA ASP A 336 10.80 -8.92 -3.22
C ASP A 336 11.73 -9.39 -2.09
N ASN A 337 12.80 -10.13 -2.41
CA ASN A 337 13.79 -10.60 -1.44
C ASN A 337 14.67 -9.48 -0.90
N GLY A 338 14.82 -8.38 -1.65
CA GLY A 338 15.61 -7.22 -1.24
C GLY A 338 14.87 -6.26 -0.28
N PHE A 339 13.55 -6.35 -0.20
CA PHE A 339 12.72 -5.50 0.65
C PHE A 339 12.92 -5.83 2.15
N PRO A 340 12.88 -4.84 3.06
CA PRO A 340 12.69 -3.41 2.86
C PRO A 340 13.96 -2.62 2.49
N THR A 341 15.11 -3.29 2.45
CA THR A 341 16.43 -2.64 2.37
C THR A 341 16.76 -2.07 0.98
N THR A 342 16.35 -2.77 -0.07
CA THR A 342 16.56 -2.39 -1.47
C THR A 342 15.22 -2.37 -2.20
N TYR A 343 15.13 -1.57 -3.28
CA TYR A 343 13.93 -1.47 -4.12
C TYR A 343 12.65 -0.96 -3.42
N THR A 344 12.80 -0.21 -2.32
CA THR A 344 11.69 0.39 -1.56
C THR A 344 10.70 1.16 -2.43
N TYR A 345 11.19 1.77 -3.52
CA TYR A 345 10.38 2.56 -4.46
C TYR A 345 10.31 1.96 -5.86
N GLY A 346 10.79 0.73 -6.07
CA GLY A 346 10.70 0.06 -7.35
C GLY A 346 9.36 -0.66 -7.53
N ASP A 347 8.81 -0.61 -8.75
CA ASP A 347 7.72 -1.49 -9.14
C ASP A 347 8.22 -2.93 -9.23
N ARG A 348 7.82 -3.77 -8.28
CA ARG A 348 8.15 -5.20 -8.27
C ARG A 348 7.24 -6.03 -9.17
N ARG A 349 6.30 -5.36 -9.85
CA ARG A 349 5.33 -5.90 -10.81
C ARG A 349 4.62 -7.12 -10.25
N ILE A 350 3.66 -6.85 -9.38
CA ILE A 350 2.78 -7.88 -8.79
C ILE A 350 1.75 -8.23 -9.85
N GLU A 351 1.73 -9.50 -10.27
CA GLU A 351 0.89 -9.94 -11.39
C GLU A 351 0.06 -11.15 -10.99
N ILE A 352 -1.27 -11.08 -11.13
CA ILE A 352 -2.13 -12.25 -10.94
C ILE A 352 -2.00 -13.19 -12.14
N ILE A 353 -1.58 -14.43 -11.88
CA ILE A 353 -1.33 -15.42 -12.94
C ILE A 353 -2.34 -16.56 -12.93
N ARG A 354 -2.99 -16.81 -11.79
CA ARG A 354 -3.93 -17.92 -11.67
C ARG A 354 -4.94 -17.71 -10.56
N THR A 355 -6.12 -18.26 -10.75
CA THR A 355 -7.09 -18.54 -9.69
C THR A 355 -7.49 -20.00 -9.72
N VAL A 356 -7.64 -20.64 -8.56
CA VAL A 356 -7.92 -22.07 -8.43
C VAL A 356 -9.15 -22.26 -7.54
N LEU A 357 -10.11 -23.05 -8.02
CA LEU A 357 -11.31 -23.41 -7.26
C LEU A 357 -10.96 -24.44 -6.17
N SER A 358 -11.83 -24.56 -5.17
CA SER A 358 -11.82 -25.71 -4.26
C SER A 358 -12.03 -27.02 -5.02
N GLN A 359 -11.46 -28.11 -4.53
CA GLN A 359 -11.50 -29.44 -5.16
C GLN A 359 -10.92 -29.46 -6.59
N VAL A 360 -9.96 -28.57 -6.90
CA VAL A 360 -9.32 -28.49 -8.22
C VAL A 360 -7.79 -28.50 -8.09
N GLN A 361 -7.16 -29.27 -8.97
CA GLN A 361 -5.72 -29.31 -9.19
C GLN A 361 -5.35 -28.45 -10.40
N THR A 362 -4.28 -27.66 -10.30
CA THR A 362 -3.76 -26.82 -11.38
C THR A 362 -2.25 -26.97 -11.50
N ASN A 363 -1.75 -27.16 -12.72
CA ASN A 363 -0.33 -27.12 -13.01
C ASN A 363 0.12 -25.69 -13.33
N LEU A 364 1.05 -25.16 -12.55
CA LEU A 364 1.78 -23.92 -12.82
C LEU A 364 3.07 -24.28 -13.57
N THR A 365 2.93 -24.58 -14.86
CA THR A 365 4.01 -25.17 -15.68
C THR A 365 5.30 -24.36 -15.67
N ALA A 366 5.21 -23.02 -15.66
CA ALA A 366 6.39 -22.14 -15.61
C ALA A 366 7.22 -22.30 -14.32
N TYR A 367 6.62 -22.90 -13.29
CA TYR A 367 7.19 -23.02 -11.95
C TYR A 367 7.54 -24.46 -11.56
N ASN A 368 7.28 -25.43 -12.45
CA ASN A 368 7.33 -26.86 -12.14
C ASN A 368 6.60 -27.21 -10.82
N LEU A 369 5.41 -26.64 -10.65
CA LEU A 369 4.64 -26.68 -9.41
C LEU A 369 3.17 -27.00 -9.69
N VAL A 370 2.64 -27.97 -8.97
CA VAL A 370 1.20 -28.26 -8.91
C VAL A 370 0.62 -27.62 -7.65
N LEU A 371 -0.42 -26.82 -7.85
CA LEU A 371 -1.22 -26.19 -6.80
C LEU A 371 -2.58 -26.88 -6.73
N TYR A 372 -3.02 -27.16 -5.51
CA TYR A 372 -4.31 -27.77 -5.23
C TYR A 372 -5.16 -26.83 -4.38
N GLY A 373 -6.35 -26.47 -4.86
CA GLY A 373 -7.41 -26.00 -4.00
C GLY A 373 -8.12 -27.22 -3.42
N GLY A 374 -7.96 -27.45 -2.13
CA GLY A 374 -8.45 -28.64 -1.44
C GLY A 374 -9.90 -28.54 -0.95
N SER A 375 -10.22 -29.25 0.12
CA SER A 375 -11.49 -29.18 0.84
C SER A 375 -11.53 -28.00 1.81
N TYR A 376 -12.74 -27.54 2.09
CA TYR A 376 -12.97 -26.53 3.12
C TYR A 376 -12.78 -27.11 4.51
N VAL A 377 -12.22 -26.31 5.41
CA VAL A 377 -12.15 -26.56 6.85
C VAL A 377 -13.02 -25.52 7.55
N GLY A 378 -14.30 -25.86 7.76
CA GLY A 378 -15.32 -24.89 8.14
C GLY A 378 -15.83 -24.09 6.93
N THR A 379 -16.26 -22.84 7.14
CA THR A 379 -16.88 -22.03 6.07
C THR A 379 -15.86 -21.32 5.19
N ASP A 380 -14.85 -20.72 5.80
CA ASP A 380 -13.96 -19.74 5.14
C ASP A 380 -12.48 -20.04 5.39
N ASN A 381 -12.14 -21.32 5.60
CA ASN A 381 -10.76 -21.80 5.51
C ASN A 381 -10.69 -22.88 4.46
N LEU A 382 -9.62 -22.89 3.67
CA LEU A 382 -9.41 -23.86 2.60
C LEU A 382 -8.09 -24.59 2.80
N LYS A 383 -8.10 -25.92 2.61
CA LYS A 383 -6.84 -26.65 2.45
C LYS A 383 -6.18 -26.23 1.15
N VAL A 384 -4.91 -25.88 1.21
CA VAL A 384 -4.09 -25.56 0.04
C VAL A 384 -2.88 -26.46 0.04
N HIS A 385 -2.63 -27.13 -1.07
CA HIS A 385 -1.50 -28.04 -1.21
C HIS A 385 -0.57 -27.61 -2.34
N LEU A 386 0.71 -27.90 -2.18
CA LEU A 386 1.76 -27.62 -3.14
C LEU A 386 2.56 -28.90 -3.39
N CYS A 387 2.86 -29.17 -4.65
CA CYS A 387 3.77 -30.25 -5.02
C CYS A 387 4.68 -29.80 -6.17
N ARG A 388 5.98 -29.82 -5.92
CA ARG A 388 7.00 -29.56 -6.95
C ARG A 388 7.26 -30.83 -7.75
N TYR A 389 7.51 -30.69 -9.05
CA TYR A 389 7.99 -31.78 -9.91
C TYR A 389 9.29 -31.40 -10.63
N THR A 390 9.92 -32.37 -11.28
CA THR A 390 11.15 -32.14 -12.08
C THR A 390 10.91 -32.23 -13.58
N SER A 391 10.21 -33.28 -14.01
CA SER A 391 10.02 -33.62 -15.42
C SER A 391 8.56 -33.50 -15.83
N SER A 392 7.63 -33.94 -14.96
CA SER A 392 6.21 -33.99 -15.28
C SER A 392 5.33 -33.74 -14.06
N PRO A 393 4.18 -33.03 -14.21
CA PRO A 393 3.21 -32.89 -13.12
C PRO A 393 2.62 -34.22 -12.64
N SER A 394 2.77 -35.32 -13.41
CA SER A 394 2.37 -36.68 -12.99
C SER A 394 3.22 -37.26 -11.85
N GLU A 395 4.37 -36.67 -11.53
CA GLU A 395 5.14 -36.98 -10.31
C GLU A 395 4.35 -36.61 -9.05
N CYS A 396 3.42 -35.67 -9.15
CA CYS A 396 2.56 -35.25 -8.07
C CYS A 396 1.29 -36.10 -8.00
N PRO A 397 0.87 -36.54 -6.80
CA PRO A 397 -0.32 -37.38 -6.66
C PRO A 397 -1.60 -36.63 -7.06
N PRO A 398 -2.62 -37.33 -7.58
CA PRO A 398 -3.91 -36.70 -7.88
C PRO A 398 -4.58 -36.20 -6.60
N LEU A 399 -5.40 -35.15 -6.72
CA LEU A 399 -6.03 -34.47 -5.57
C LEU A 399 -6.76 -35.41 -4.59
N TYR A 400 -7.48 -36.42 -5.07
CA TYR A 400 -8.22 -37.33 -4.18
C TYR A 400 -7.28 -38.09 -3.23
N VAL A 401 -6.08 -38.47 -3.70
CA VAL A 401 -5.06 -39.10 -2.85
C VAL A 401 -4.53 -38.11 -1.82
N VAL A 402 -4.37 -36.83 -2.20
CA VAL A 402 -3.92 -35.78 -1.29
C VAL A 402 -4.94 -35.51 -0.17
N GLU A 403 -6.22 -35.47 -0.52
CA GLU A 403 -7.32 -35.23 0.44
C GLU A 403 -7.57 -36.40 1.39
N ASP A 404 -7.28 -37.64 0.95
CA ASP A 404 -7.41 -38.84 1.77
C ASP A 404 -6.34 -38.95 2.87
N PHE A 405 -5.24 -38.18 2.76
CA PHE A 405 -4.26 -38.13 3.84
C PHE A 405 -4.86 -37.40 5.06
N PRO A 406 -4.73 -37.99 6.26
CA PRO A 406 -5.14 -37.30 7.47
C PRO A 406 -4.40 -35.97 7.54
N SER A 407 -5.15 -34.88 7.74
CA SER A 407 -4.54 -33.56 7.88
C SER A 407 -3.47 -33.65 8.97
N PRO A 408 -2.26 -33.11 8.74
CA PRO A 408 -1.24 -33.10 9.78
C PRO A 408 -1.88 -32.49 11.03
N PRO A 409 -1.63 -33.07 12.22
CA PRO A 409 -2.17 -32.52 13.45
C PRO A 409 -1.82 -31.03 13.49
N PRO A 410 -2.76 -30.15 13.91
CA PRO A 410 -2.48 -28.73 13.99
C PRO A 410 -1.14 -28.54 14.72
N PRO A 411 -0.26 -27.65 14.22
CA PRO A 411 1.04 -27.44 14.84
C PRO A 411 0.82 -27.25 16.33
N SER A 412 1.51 -28.07 17.14
CA SER A 412 1.40 -27.93 18.59
C SER A 412 1.67 -26.47 18.93
N PRO A 413 0.85 -25.82 19.77
CA PRO A 413 1.09 -24.44 20.17
C PRO A 413 2.55 -24.36 20.60
N SER A 414 3.27 -23.40 20.03
CA SER A 414 4.68 -23.21 20.36
C SER A 414 4.76 -23.11 21.88
N PRO A 415 5.75 -23.77 22.53
CA PRO A 415 5.96 -23.58 23.95
C PRO A 415 5.98 -22.07 24.21
N PRO A 416 5.23 -21.55 25.21
CA PRO A 416 5.26 -20.14 25.53
C PRO A 416 6.73 -19.74 25.66
N ASN A 417 7.13 -18.69 24.94
CA ASN A 417 8.49 -18.17 25.03
C ASN A 417 8.86 -18.12 26.51
N PRO A 418 10.01 -18.71 26.91
CA PRO A 418 10.42 -18.68 28.31
C PRO A 418 10.34 -17.24 28.80
N PRO A 419 9.78 -17.00 29.99
CA PRO A 419 9.68 -15.65 30.53
C PRO A 419 11.05 -15.00 30.41
N PRO A 420 11.14 -13.75 29.93
CA PRO A 420 12.41 -13.06 29.82
C PRO A 420 13.13 -13.21 31.15
N PRO A 421 14.45 -13.53 31.16
CA PRO A 421 15.21 -13.69 32.38
C PRO A 421 14.89 -12.51 33.31
N PRO A 422 14.65 -12.75 34.62
CA PRO A 422 14.41 -11.67 35.56
C PRO A 422 15.51 -10.63 35.35
N GLN A 423 15.10 -9.42 34.96
CA GLN A 423 16.03 -8.34 34.73
C GLN A 423 16.88 -8.23 35.99
N SER A 424 18.19 -8.46 35.85
CA SER A 424 19.14 -8.22 36.92
C SER A 424 18.84 -6.83 37.49
N PRO A 425 18.75 -6.67 38.83
CA PRO A 425 18.47 -5.37 39.42
C PRO A 425 19.39 -4.35 38.79
N SER A 426 18.78 -3.32 38.18
CA SER A 426 19.54 -2.26 37.52
C SER A 426 20.59 -1.78 38.52
N PRO A 427 21.88 -1.76 38.15
CA PRO A 427 22.91 -1.25 39.04
C PRO A 427 22.50 0.15 39.50
N PRO A 428 22.73 0.51 40.77
CA PRO A 428 22.42 1.84 41.27
C PRO A 428 23.00 2.87 40.31
N PRO A 429 22.26 3.96 40.01
CA PRO A 429 22.71 4.98 39.08
C PRO A 429 24.14 5.39 39.43
N SER A 430 25.05 5.25 38.46
CA SER A 430 26.40 5.77 38.61
C SER A 430 26.31 7.23 39.03
N PRO A 431 27.08 7.68 40.03
CA PRO A 431 27.09 9.08 40.42
C PRO A 431 27.34 9.94 39.18
N PRO A 432 26.61 11.07 39.05
CA PRO A 432 26.76 11.94 37.88
C PRO A 432 28.23 12.29 37.69
N PRO A 433 28.75 12.21 36.46
CA PRO A 433 30.13 12.56 36.18
C PRO A 433 30.39 13.98 36.70
N PRO A 434 31.57 14.26 37.27
CA PRO A 434 31.91 15.60 37.75
C PRO A 434 31.70 16.59 36.62
N SER A 435 30.96 17.67 36.94
CA SER A 435 30.61 18.72 35.98
C SER A 435 31.84 19.10 35.15
N PRO A 436 31.73 19.09 33.80
CA PRO A 436 32.82 19.52 32.94
C PRO A 436 33.30 20.91 33.36
N ARG A 437 34.61 21.07 33.49
CA ARG A 437 35.22 22.38 33.75
C ARG A 437 34.67 23.36 32.70
N PRO A 438 34.25 24.57 33.11
CA PRO A 438 33.79 25.58 32.17
C PRO A 438 34.84 25.78 31.07
N PRO A 439 34.43 25.78 29.78
CA PRO A 439 35.35 26.06 28.71
C PRO A 439 36.01 27.43 28.94
N PRO A 440 37.29 27.60 28.57
CA PRO A 440 37.95 28.90 28.66
C PRO A 440 37.14 29.94 27.90
N SER A 441 36.93 31.10 28.51
CA SER A 441 36.20 32.21 27.89
C SER A 441 36.72 32.45 26.47
N PRO A 442 35.82 32.55 25.46
CA PRO A 442 36.23 32.75 24.09
C PRO A 442 37.03 34.05 23.98
N LYS A 443 38.18 33.98 23.30
CA LYS A 443 38.97 35.18 22.98
C LYS A 443 38.09 36.16 22.20
N PRO A 444 38.20 37.48 22.47
CA PRO A 444 37.47 38.49 21.72
C PRO A 444 37.64 38.30 20.21
N PRO A 445 36.56 38.43 19.42
CA PRO A 445 36.65 38.30 17.98
C PRO A 445 37.64 39.33 17.42
N LYS A 446 38.51 38.88 16.52
CA LYS A 446 39.40 39.79 15.78
C LYS A 446 38.55 40.84 15.04
N PRO A 447 39.00 42.10 14.97
CA PRO A 447 38.33 43.14 14.20
C PRO A 447 38.07 42.66 12.76
N PRO A 448 36.90 42.96 12.19
CA PRO A 448 36.60 42.61 10.80
C PRO A 448 37.70 43.15 9.89
N SER A 449 38.19 42.31 8.98
CA SER A 449 39.08 42.78 7.91
C SER A 449 38.33 43.83 7.06
N PRO A 450 39.00 44.92 6.64
CA PRO A 450 38.37 45.94 5.82
C PRO A 450 37.79 45.31 4.56
N PRO A 451 36.61 45.78 4.11
CA PRO A 451 35.93 45.21 2.96
C PRO A 451 36.85 45.22 1.73
N PRO A 452 36.87 44.14 0.94
CA PRO A 452 37.64 44.10 -0.30
C PRO A 452 37.19 45.24 -1.21
N ARG A 453 38.16 45.96 -1.80
CA ARG A 453 37.87 47.05 -2.74
C ARG A 453 36.88 46.56 -3.81
N PRO A 454 35.88 47.36 -4.19
CA PRO A 454 34.94 47.04 -5.24
C PRO A 454 35.71 46.58 -6.48
N ARG A 455 35.35 45.40 -7.01
CA ARG A 455 35.85 44.97 -8.32
C ARG A 455 35.51 46.05 -9.34
N PRO A 456 36.45 46.43 -10.23
CA PRO A 456 36.13 47.31 -11.35
C PRO A 456 34.94 46.73 -12.13
N PRO A 457 34.02 47.58 -12.61
CA PRO A 457 32.88 47.12 -13.38
C PRO A 457 33.35 46.27 -14.57
N PRO A 458 32.64 45.19 -14.90
CA PRO A 458 32.96 44.37 -16.06
C PRO A 458 33.01 45.27 -17.30
N ARG A 459 34.09 45.13 -18.09
CA ARG A 459 34.21 45.81 -19.38
C ARG A 459 32.94 45.54 -20.19
N PRO A 460 32.35 46.57 -20.83
CA PRO A 460 31.24 46.37 -21.75
C PRO A 460 31.58 45.28 -22.77
N PRO A 461 30.64 44.39 -23.11
CA PRO A 461 30.85 43.41 -24.16
C PRO A 461 31.31 44.15 -25.43
N LEU A 462 32.41 43.69 -26.01
CA LEU A 462 32.87 44.16 -27.31
C LEU A 462 31.70 44.04 -28.29
N PRO A 463 31.41 45.08 -29.08
CA PRO A 463 30.35 45.00 -30.08
C PRO A 463 30.62 43.80 -30.99
N PRO A 464 29.58 43.08 -31.43
CA PRO A 464 29.73 41.93 -32.30
C PRO A 464 30.63 42.28 -33.49
N ARG A 465 31.64 41.45 -33.75
CA ARG A 465 32.48 41.56 -34.94
C ARG A 465 31.56 41.65 -36.15
N LYS A 466 31.64 42.77 -36.87
CA LYS A 466 30.92 42.96 -38.13
C LYS A 466 31.17 41.74 -39.03
N PRO A 467 30.13 41.16 -39.64
CA PRO A 467 30.30 40.17 -40.70
C PRO A 467 31.27 40.70 -41.75
N PRO A 468 32.12 39.85 -42.37
CA PRO A 468 32.91 40.27 -43.51
C PRO A 468 31.98 40.87 -44.56
N SER A 469 32.30 42.07 -45.02
CA SER A 469 31.56 42.78 -46.05
C SER A 469 31.40 41.87 -47.28
N PRO A 470 30.22 41.77 -47.89
CA PRO A 470 30.08 41.16 -49.21
C PRO A 470 31.04 41.84 -50.20
N PRO A 471 31.61 41.12 -51.17
CA PRO A 471 32.42 41.72 -52.21
C PRO A 471 31.63 42.86 -52.87
N LYS A 472 32.28 44.03 -53.03
CA LYS A 472 31.69 45.20 -53.69
C LYS A 472 31.14 44.77 -55.06
N PRO A 473 29.84 44.95 -55.35
CA PRO A 473 29.36 44.89 -56.71
C PRO A 473 30.11 45.95 -57.53
N PRO A 474 30.51 45.65 -58.79
CA PRO A 474 31.10 46.63 -59.67
C PRO A 474 30.13 47.81 -59.87
N SER A 475 30.68 49.03 -59.80
CA SER A 475 29.93 50.26 -60.03
C SER A 475 29.24 50.21 -61.40
N PRO A 476 27.94 50.52 -61.49
CA PRO A 476 27.26 50.62 -62.79
C PRO A 476 27.83 51.81 -63.59
N PRO A 477 27.95 51.68 -64.92
CA PRO A 477 28.45 52.75 -65.78
C PRO A 477 27.50 53.96 -65.79
N PRO A 478 28.03 55.20 -65.91
CA PRO A 478 27.21 56.40 -66.04
C PRO A 478 26.27 56.34 -67.26
N PRO A 479 25.08 56.92 -67.14
CA PRO A 479 24.03 56.86 -68.15
C PRO A 479 24.35 57.70 -69.39
N SER A 480 24.05 57.15 -70.57
CA SER A 480 23.81 57.99 -71.74
C SER A 480 22.38 58.58 -71.69
N PRO A 481 22.21 59.84 -72.12
CA PRO A 481 20.94 60.56 -72.06
C PRO A 481 19.86 60.00 -73.01
N ALA A 482 18.61 60.30 -72.65
CA ALA A 482 17.38 59.85 -73.29
C ALA A 482 17.21 60.34 -74.74
N PRO A 483 16.59 59.56 -75.64
CA PRO A 483 16.07 60.06 -76.91
C PRO A 483 14.82 60.92 -76.71
N VAL A 484 14.72 61.97 -77.53
CA VAL A 484 13.46 62.51 -78.05
C VAL A 484 12.84 61.50 -79.01
#